data_AF-B7FP27-F1
#
_entry.id   AF-B7FP27-F1
#
_cell.length_a   1.000
_cell.length_b   1.000
_cell.length_c   1.000
_cell.angle_alpha   90.00
_cell.angle_beta   90.00
_cell.angle_gamma   90.00
#
_symmetry.space_group_name_H-M   'P 1'
#
loop_
_entity.id
_entity.type
_entity.pdbx_description
1 polymer ?
#
loop_
_entity_poly.entity_id
_entity_poly.type
_entity_poly.pdbx_seq_one_letter_code
_entity_poly.pdbx_strand_id
1 'polypeptide(L)'
;VTEDPNIYTQEEIQDMLDMIHDGNLSTQIGGTPGAVSRGRSGGLKPIVKAYGIVGFIRFLDCYYLTLITKRAKVGSIGGNGIYTIKNTETVPVGLGLTNREIAELRYQGLYQVVDLSKSFFFSYTYDLTRSLQENFLATTTKPFPPPPFKDLYAWNHFLTKEFEGCLHSLTRYQWMVPIIHGAFVQRKINDYGRSLNLALIARRSRHFAGTRYLKRGASEQGKVANDVEHEQILHDESKSPSSGVFCSYLQVRGSIPTFWTQESSVTMPKPPIELNRVDPSYTASRLHFEDLMIRYSSPILVLDLVKQSEKREREVRVGNEYRHAVDFINNTIEDERHKIRYCALDYSHTSKHRNLDVSTSLNEVSTWAVNQTGFFCSSPKWKIVDGGFIEPFTVKDGEGAARLTDCLGVPAFPMEQTGVLRTNCIDCLDRTNVAQFSAGVEAMAQQLIVMGIRSQTKLDPTSNIVRVLIDMYVDIGDSIALQYGGSEAHKKVTADRSESTMAIGKHKELLTSIRRYYSNAFTDRLKQDAMYVEQVNAYGVPSVC
;
A
#
# COMPACT_ATOMS: atom_id res chain seq x y z
N VAL A 1 29.46 -4.08 15.47
CA VAL A 1 29.78 -4.10 14.02
C VAL A 1 30.63 -2.87 13.73
N THR A 2 31.69 -2.99 12.95
CA THR A 2 32.56 -1.87 12.55
C THR A 2 32.54 -1.77 11.03
N GLU A 3 32.31 -0.58 10.49
CA GLU A 3 32.29 -0.32 9.04
C GLU A 3 33.65 0.20 8.57
N ASP A 4 34.11 -0.30 7.43
CA ASP A 4 35.20 0.31 6.67
C ASP A 4 34.61 1.43 5.78
N PRO A 5 35.08 2.69 5.91
CA PRO A 5 34.54 3.81 5.14
C PRO A 5 34.84 3.77 3.64
N ASN A 6 35.71 2.86 3.18
CA ASN A 6 36.08 2.77 1.76
C ASN A 6 34.95 2.18 0.91
N ILE A 7 34.71 2.80 -0.26
CA ILE A 7 33.79 2.27 -1.27
C ILE A 7 34.61 1.50 -2.29
N TYR A 8 34.37 0.20 -2.35
CA TYR A 8 35.07 -0.71 -3.26
C TYR A 8 34.28 -0.91 -4.56
N THR A 9 35.00 -0.98 -5.68
CA THR A 9 34.49 -1.45 -6.97
C THR A 9 34.22 -2.96 -6.92
N GLN A 10 33.48 -3.48 -7.90
CA GLN A 10 33.23 -4.93 -7.97
C GLN A 10 34.51 -5.75 -8.15
N GLU A 11 35.49 -5.22 -8.88
CA GLU A 11 36.79 -5.86 -9.07
C GLU A 11 37.56 -5.90 -7.75
N GLU A 12 37.65 -4.79 -7.02
CA GLU A 12 38.33 -4.75 -5.71
C GLU A 12 37.64 -5.66 -4.67
N ILE A 13 36.31 -5.76 -4.70
CA ILE A 13 35.58 -6.71 -3.84
C ILE A 13 35.96 -8.14 -4.18
N GLN A 14 36.04 -8.48 -5.47
CA GLN A 14 36.41 -9.82 -5.92
C GLN A 14 37.85 -10.14 -5.52
N ASP A 15 38.79 -9.20 -5.73
CA ASP A 15 40.19 -9.34 -5.34
C ASP A 15 40.35 -9.56 -3.83
N MET A 16 39.60 -8.82 -3.00
CA MET A 16 39.59 -9.03 -1.55
C MET A 16 39.04 -10.41 -1.16
N LEU A 17 37.97 -10.86 -1.82
CA LEU A 17 37.39 -12.18 -1.56
C LEU A 17 38.35 -13.31 -1.95
N ASP A 18 39.07 -13.15 -3.07
CA ASP A 18 40.07 -14.10 -3.55
C ASP A 18 41.28 -14.12 -2.60
N MET A 19 41.73 -12.96 -2.11
CA MET A 19 42.78 -12.87 -1.09
C MET A 19 42.38 -13.56 0.22
N ILE A 20 41.14 -13.40 0.68
CA ILE A 20 40.61 -14.12 1.85
C ILE A 20 40.56 -15.62 1.57
N HIS A 21 40.14 -16.03 0.38
CA HIS A 21 40.08 -17.43 -0.02
C HIS A 21 41.47 -18.08 -0.01
N ASP A 22 42.46 -17.46 -0.63
CA ASP A 22 43.84 -17.94 -0.68
C ASP A 22 44.48 -17.98 0.72
N GLY A 23 44.24 -16.94 1.52
CA GLY A 23 44.64 -16.89 2.93
C GLY A 23 44.08 -18.08 3.72
N ASN A 24 42.81 -18.45 3.49
CA ASN A 24 42.19 -19.62 4.10
C ASN A 24 42.81 -20.95 3.62
N LEU A 25 43.17 -21.08 2.34
CA LEU A 25 43.81 -22.29 1.79
C LEU A 25 45.22 -22.51 2.34
N SER A 26 46.01 -21.44 2.48
CA SER A 26 47.38 -21.50 2.99
C SER A 26 47.49 -22.09 4.41
N THR A 27 46.45 -21.91 5.23
CA THR A 27 46.36 -22.50 6.57
C THR A 27 46.06 -24.01 6.60
N GLN A 28 45.67 -24.63 5.48
CA GLN A 28 45.38 -26.06 5.40
C GLN A 28 46.57 -26.92 4.90
N ILE A 29 47.51 -26.34 4.16
CA ILE A 29 48.56 -27.09 3.43
C ILE A 29 49.87 -27.23 4.24
N GLY A 30 50.00 -26.54 5.39
CA GLY A 30 51.21 -26.58 6.23
C GLY A 30 51.41 -27.83 7.11
N GLY A 31 50.63 -28.91 6.94
CA GLY A 31 50.72 -30.11 7.76
C GLY A 31 51.57 -31.21 7.13
N THR A 32 52.75 -31.50 7.70
CA THR A 32 53.50 -32.74 7.43
C THR A 32 52.60 -33.98 7.62
N PRO A 33 52.63 -34.98 6.72
CA PRO A 33 51.83 -36.18 6.85
C PRO A 33 52.29 -36.98 8.08
N GLY A 34 51.45 -37.03 9.12
CA GLY A 34 51.70 -37.84 10.33
C GLY A 34 51.56 -37.09 11.66
N ALA A 35 51.45 -35.76 11.68
CA ALA A 35 51.20 -35.01 12.90
C ALA A 35 49.69 -34.73 13.06
N VAL A 36 49.07 -35.32 14.08
CA VAL A 36 47.70 -34.96 14.49
C VAL A 36 47.73 -33.55 15.10
N SER A 37 47.60 -32.52 14.25
CA SER A 37 47.48 -31.14 14.70
C SER A 37 46.08 -30.91 15.27
N ARG A 38 45.92 -31.11 16.58
CA ARG A 38 44.81 -30.52 17.32
C ARG A 38 45.00 -29.00 17.36
N GLY A 39 44.27 -28.29 16.49
CA GLY A 39 43.93 -26.88 16.68
C GLY A 39 44.80 -25.87 15.93
N ARG A 40 44.25 -25.37 14.80
CA ARG A 40 44.05 -23.93 14.51
C ARG A 40 43.36 -23.77 13.15
N SER A 41 42.05 -24.02 13.14
CA SER A 41 41.17 -23.63 12.04
C SER A 41 40.85 -22.12 12.13
N GLY A 42 41.85 -21.27 11.86
CA GLY A 42 41.83 -19.82 12.12
C GLY A 42 41.44 -18.92 10.94
N GLY A 43 40.90 -19.48 9.85
CA GLY A 43 40.46 -18.72 8.68
C GLY A 43 38.99 -18.29 8.73
N LEU A 44 38.64 -17.20 8.05
CA LEU A 44 37.25 -16.73 7.88
C LEU A 44 36.48 -17.71 7.01
N LYS A 45 35.42 -18.34 7.55
CA LYS A 45 34.59 -19.26 6.76
C LYS A 45 33.39 -18.52 6.16
N PRO A 46 33.08 -18.72 4.86
CA PRO A 46 31.86 -18.17 4.29
C PRO A 46 30.66 -18.84 4.99
N ILE A 47 29.80 -18.01 5.59
CA ILE A 47 28.58 -18.48 6.26
C ILE A 47 27.42 -18.50 5.29
N VAL A 48 27.15 -17.36 4.63
CA VAL A 48 25.99 -17.20 3.76
C VAL A 48 26.19 -16.03 2.78
N LYS A 49 25.70 -16.19 1.55
CA LYS A 49 25.56 -15.09 0.58
C LYS A 49 24.16 -14.50 0.70
N ALA A 50 24.07 -13.20 0.95
CA ALA A 50 22.81 -12.49 1.11
C ALA A 50 22.66 -11.34 0.11
N TYR A 51 21.42 -10.97 -0.14
CA TYR A 51 21.00 -9.87 -1.00
C TYR A 51 20.60 -8.62 -0.22
N GLY A 52 20.57 -8.69 1.11
CA GLY A 52 20.22 -7.56 1.97
C GLY A 52 20.11 -7.97 3.42
N ILE A 53 20.26 -7.00 4.31
CA ILE A 53 20.08 -7.16 5.75
C ILE A 53 18.65 -6.76 6.10
N VAL A 54 17.89 -7.70 6.66
CA VAL A 54 16.58 -7.35 7.24
C VAL A 54 16.81 -6.55 8.51
N GLY A 55 17.73 -7.02 9.36
CA GLY A 55 18.18 -6.30 10.55
C GLY A 55 18.61 -7.25 11.65
N PHE A 56 18.78 -6.70 12.85
CA PHE A 56 19.19 -7.39 14.06
C PHE A 56 18.04 -7.45 15.05
N ILE A 57 17.93 -8.57 15.77
CA ILE A 57 16.98 -8.72 16.87
C ILE A 57 17.67 -9.41 18.05
N ARG A 58 17.51 -8.84 19.23
CA ARG A 58 17.85 -9.51 20.48
C ARG A 58 16.59 -10.08 21.09
N PHE A 59 16.60 -11.38 21.38
CA PHE A 59 15.53 -12.03 22.14
C PHE A 59 15.83 -11.91 23.63
N LEU A 60 16.64 -12.80 24.19
CA LEU A 60 17.13 -12.72 25.57
C LEU A 60 18.63 -12.45 25.61
N ASP A 61 19.43 -13.47 25.31
CA ASP A 61 20.87 -13.47 25.61
C ASP A 61 21.75 -13.04 24.46
N CYS A 62 21.29 -13.23 23.21
CA CYS A 62 22.12 -12.94 22.04
C CYS A 62 21.35 -12.20 20.93
N TYR A 63 22.12 -11.53 20.09
CA TYR A 63 21.63 -10.91 18.88
C TYR A 63 21.56 -11.93 17.75
N TYR A 64 20.55 -11.78 16.91
CA TYR A 64 20.41 -12.54 15.67
C TYR A 64 20.37 -11.58 14.50
N LEU A 65 21.07 -11.93 13.44
CA LEU A 65 21.11 -11.24 12.17
C LEU A 65 20.20 -11.95 11.19
N THR A 66 19.15 -11.29 10.71
CA THR A 66 18.26 -11.81 9.67
C THR A 66 18.67 -11.25 8.31
N LEU A 67 18.92 -12.16 7.36
CA LEU A 67 19.45 -11.88 6.02
C LEU A 67 18.48 -12.35 4.94
N ILE A 68 18.39 -11.60 3.85
CA ILE A 68 17.65 -11.99 2.65
C ILE A 68 18.54 -12.88 1.80
N THR A 69 18.32 -14.20 1.78
CA THR A 69 19.19 -15.14 1.03
C THR A 69 18.68 -15.45 -0.36
N LYS A 70 17.39 -15.22 -0.63
CA LYS A 70 16.81 -15.28 -1.98
C LYS A 70 15.83 -14.15 -2.19
N ARG A 71 15.82 -13.59 -3.40
CA ARG A 71 14.88 -12.57 -3.86
C ARG A 71 14.44 -12.87 -5.29
N ALA A 72 13.31 -12.31 -5.72
CA ALA A 72 12.88 -12.34 -7.12
C ALA A 72 12.46 -10.94 -7.56
N LYS A 73 12.84 -10.53 -8.78
CA LYS A 73 12.36 -9.27 -9.36
C LYS A 73 10.89 -9.43 -9.75
N VAL A 74 10.03 -8.56 -9.24
CA VAL A 74 8.57 -8.59 -9.50
C VAL A 74 8.11 -7.47 -10.41
N GLY A 75 8.95 -6.45 -10.62
CA GLY A 75 8.65 -5.35 -11.52
C GLY A 75 9.73 -4.28 -11.50
N SER A 76 9.40 -3.11 -12.03
CA SER A 76 10.24 -1.91 -11.95
C SER A 76 9.46 -0.61 -12.08
N ILE A 77 9.88 0.43 -11.36
CA ILE A 77 9.31 1.79 -11.47
C ILE A 77 10.40 2.71 -12.04
N GLY A 78 10.20 3.23 -13.25
CA GLY A 78 11.21 4.08 -13.92
C GLY A 78 12.58 3.41 -14.06
N GLY A 79 12.60 2.14 -14.44
CA GLY A 79 13.83 1.32 -14.52
C GLY A 79 14.32 0.75 -13.18
N ASN A 80 13.88 1.28 -12.03
CA ASN A 80 14.29 0.80 -10.71
C ASN A 80 13.65 -0.55 -10.39
N GLY A 81 14.47 -1.59 -10.21
CA GLY A 81 13.97 -2.95 -9.97
C GLY A 81 13.31 -3.11 -8.60
N ILE A 82 12.09 -3.65 -8.59
CA ILE A 82 11.35 -3.99 -7.37
C ILE A 82 11.47 -5.48 -7.13
N TYR A 83 11.81 -5.87 -5.90
CA TYR A 83 12.09 -7.25 -5.52
C TYR A 83 11.18 -7.71 -4.38
N THR A 84 10.75 -8.97 -4.45
CA THR A 84 10.13 -9.66 -3.32
C THR A 84 11.14 -10.59 -2.66
N ILE A 85 11.02 -10.76 -1.36
CA ILE A 85 11.82 -11.70 -0.57
C ILE A 85 11.32 -13.12 -0.86
N LYS A 86 12.22 -14.07 -1.14
CA LYS A 86 11.89 -15.47 -1.38
C LYS A 86 12.42 -16.40 -0.30
N ASN A 87 13.50 -16.02 0.37
CA ASN A 87 14.03 -16.75 1.51
C ASN A 87 14.80 -15.81 2.43
N THR A 88 14.76 -16.12 3.72
CA THR A 88 15.53 -15.44 4.76
C THR A 88 16.22 -16.44 5.65
N GLU A 89 17.40 -16.10 6.15
CA GLU A 89 18.10 -16.88 7.16
C GLU A 89 18.45 -16.00 8.35
N THR A 90 18.29 -16.54 9.55
CA THR A 90 18.57 -15.85 10.80
C THR A 90 19.73 -16.54 11.50
N VAL A 91 20.82 -15.80 11.70
CA VAL A 91 22.10 -16.32 12.21
C VAL A 91 22.42 -15.65 13.55
N PRO A 92 22.78 -16.41 14.61
CA PRO A 92 23.19 -15.82 15.87
C PRO A 92 24.53 -15.09 15.75
N VAL A 93 24.63 -13.92 16.37
CA VAL A 93 25.84 -13.10 16.45
C VAL A 93 26.52 -13.39 17.79
N GLY A 94 27.30 -14.47 17.82
CA GLY A 94 28.05 -14.92 19.02
C GLY A 94 28.35 -16.43 19.02
N LEU A 95 29.37 -16.85 19.76
CA LEU A 95 29.73 -18.26 19.92
C LEU A 95 28.77 -18.96 20.88
N GLY A 96 27.96 -19.87 20.33
CA GLY A 96 27.40 -21.03 21.01
C GLY A 96 26.53 -20.76 22.24
N LEU A 97 25.21 -20.63 22.03
CA LEU A 97 24.24 -20.97 23.07
C LEU A 97 24.32 -22.48 23.29
N THR A 98 25.26 -22.93 24.12
CA THR A 98 25.44 -24.35 24.48
C THR A 98 24.24 -24.88 25.26
N ASN A 99 23.47 -23.99 25.92
CA ASN A 99 22.17 -24.27 26.52
C ASN A 99 21.14 -23.28 25.96
N ARG A 100 20.41 -23.67 24.90
CA ARG A 100 19.28 -22.87 24.42
C ARG A 100 18.14 -22.99 25.41
N GLU A 101 17.87 -21.92 26.14
CA GLU A 101 16.71 -21.85 27.03
C GLU A 101 15.41 -21.99 26.22
N ILE A 102 14.41 -22.68 26.79
CA ILE A 102 13.10 -22.89 26.16
C ILE A 102 12.45 -21.54 25.80
N ALA A 103 12.68 -20.51 26.62
CA ALA A 103 12.16 -19.17 26.39
C ALA A 103 12.73 -18.52 25.11
N GLU A 104 14.04 -18.66 24.86
CA GLU A 104 14.70 -18.16 23.66
C GLU A 104 14.13 -18.82 22.38
N LEU A 105 13.99 -20.15 22.39
CA LEU A 105 13.39 -20.90 21.29
C LEU A 105 11.94 -20.48 21.03
N ARG A 106 11.18 -20.14 22.09
CA ARG A 106 9.81 -19.63 21.96
C ARG A 106 9.77 -18.27 21.25
N TYR A 107 10.65 -17.33 21.60
CA TYR A 107 10.72 -16.04 20.92
C TYR A 107 11.16 -16.16 19.47
N GLN A 108 12.11 -17.05 19.17
CA GLN A 108 12.46 -17.40 17.80
C GLN A 108 11.26 -17.93 17.01
N GLY A 109 10.49 -18.85 17.61
CA GLY A 109 9.28 -19.38 17.01
C GLY A 109 8.24 -18.29 16.72
N LEU A 110 8.03 -17.34 17.65
CA LEU A 110 7.13 -16.20 17.45
C LEU A 110 7.61 -15.26 16.34
N TYR A 111 8.92 -15.00 16.25
CA TYR A 111 9.50 -14.18 15.18
C TYR A 111 9.28 -14.83 13.80
N GLN A 112 9.39 -16.15 13.71
CA GLN A 112 9.16 -16.92 12.49
C GLN A 112 7.68 -17.01 12.05
N VAL A 113 6.72 -16.62 12.90
CA VAL A 113 5.30 -16.54 12.50
C VAL A 113 5.09 -15.50 11.39
N VAL A 114 5.90 -14.44 11.38
CA VAL A 114 5.91 -13.46 10.29
C VAL A 114 6.77 -14.00 9.15
N ASP A 115 6.11 -14.62 8.18
CA ASP A 115 6.75 -15.14 6.99
C ASP A 115 7.22 -14.00 6.07
N LEU A 116 8.49 -13.62 6.20
CA LEU A 116 9.11 -12.57 5.39
C LEU A 116 9.16 -12.90 3.89
N SER A 117 8.93 -14.16 3.48
CA SER A 117 8.88 -14.54 2.06
C SER A 117 7.55 -14.19 1.39
N LYS A 118 6.55 -13.74 2.16
CA LYS A 118 5.21 -13.42 1.68
C LYS A 118 4.90 -11.95 1.85
N SER A 119 4.55 -11.28 0.75
CA SER A 119 4.05 -9.89 0.78
C SER A 119 5.05 -8.83 1.25
N PHE A 120 6.35 -9.14 1.25
CA PHE A 120 7.41 -8.17 1.53
C PHE A 120 8.16 -7.79 0.27
N PHE A 121 8.40 -6.48 0.12
CA PHE A 121 9.01 -5.89 -1.08
C PHE A 121 10.06 -4.85 -0.71
N PHE A 122 11.08 -4.75 -1.54
CA PHE A 122 12.14 -3.75 -1.41
C PHE A 122 12.71 -3.40 -2.79
N SER A 123 13.46 -2.29 -2.84
CA SER A 123 14.29 -1.91 -3.98
C SER A 123 15.59 -1.33 -3.46
N TYR A 124 16.66 -1.50 -4.23
CA TYR A 124 17.96 -0.92 -3.89
C TYR A 124 18.09 0.54 -4.35
N THR A 125 17.28 0.94 -5.33
CA THR A 125 17.43 2.23 -6.03
C THR A 125 16.16 3.06 -6.00
N TYR A 126 15.10 2.59 -5.34
CA TYR A 126 13.82 3.28 -5.21
C TYR A 126 13.29 3.13 -3.78
N ASP A 127 12.92 4.24 -3.13
CA ASP A 127 12.35 4.19 -1.79
C ASP A 127 10.86 3.83 -1.86
N LEU A 128 10.57 2.54 -1.68
CA LEU A 128 9.20 2.03 -1.62
C LEU A 128 8.44 2.50 -0.38
N THR A 129 9.08 3.12 0.61
CA THR A 129 8.36 3.66 1.78
C THR A 129 7.69 5.00 1.49
N ARG A 130 8.00 5.61 0.35
CA ARG A 130 7.47 6.91 -0.09
C ARG A 130 6.55 6.75 -1.30
N SER A 131 5.66 7.72 -1.48
CA SER A 131 4.90 7.86 -2.73
C SER A 131 5.84 8.25 -3.88
N LEU A 132 5.36 8.11 -5.12
CA LEU A 132 6.07 8.57 -6.30
C LEU A 132 6.33 10.07 -6.24
N GLN A 133 5.32 10.87 -5.86
CA GLN A 133 5.47 12.31 -5.69
C GLN A 133 6.56 12.65 -4.67
N GLU A 134 6.55 12.01 -3.50
CA GLU A 134 7.60 12.20 -2.49
C GLU A 134 9.00 11.79 -2.99
N ASN A 135 9.08 10.72 -3.80
CA ASN A 135 10.33 10.30 -4.42
C ASN A 135 10.84 11.35 -5.42
N PHE A 136 9.97 11.87 -6.30
CA PHE A 136 10.33 12.94 -7.24
C PHE A 136 10.83 14.20 -6.53
N LEU A 137 10.17 14.60 -5.45
CA LEU A 137 10.57 15.73 -4.62
C LEU A 137 11.89 15.49 -3.88
N ALA A 138 12.18 14.24 -3.47
CA ALA A 138 13.40 13.88 -2.77
C ALA A 138 14.62 13.64 -3.68
N THR A 139 14.39 13.33 -4.97
CA THR A 139 15.41 12.86 -5.93
C THR A 139 16.55 13.85 -6.15
N THR A 140 16.30 15.13 -5.94
CA THR A 140 17.22 16.20 -6.34
C THR A 140 18.23 16.59 -5.27
N THR A 141 18.17 16.00 -4.06
CA THR A 141 18.93 16.51 -2.90
C THR A 141 19.76 15.48 -2.14
N LYS A 142 19.61 14.17 -2.37
CA LYS A 142 20.21 13.13 -1.50
C LYS A 142 20.68 11.87 -2.26
N PRO A 143 21.67 11.13 -1.73
CA PRO A 143 22.03 9.79 -2.24
C PRO A 143 20.82 8.85 -2.16
N PHE A 144 20.72 7.91 -3.10
CA PHE A 144 19.59 7.01 -3.19
C PHE A 144 19.83 5.64 -2.56
N PRO A 145 18.84 5.08 -1.84
CA PRO A 145 17.58 5.71 -1.42
C PRO A 145 17.80 6.78 -0.33
N PRO A 146 17.07 7.91 -0.33
CA PRO A 146 17.37 9.08 0.51
C PRO A 146 17.09 8.81 2.00
N PRO A 147 18.11 8.83 2.88
CA PRO A 147 17.89 8.72 4.31
C PRO A 147 17.34 10.02 4.91
N PRO A 148 16.53 9.94 5.99
CA PRO A 148 15.90 8.73 6.51
C PRO A 148 14.70 8.27 5.64
N PHE A 149 14.46 6.96 5.59
CA PHE A 149 13.25 6.39 5.00
C PHE A 149 12.01 6.71 5.85
N LYS A 150 10.81 6.57 5.28
CA LYS A 150 9.55 6.83 6.02
C LYS A 150 9.29 5.69 7.01
N ASP A 151 9.50 5.95 8.31
CA ASP A 151 9.33 4.95 9.39
C ASP A 151 7.98 4.22 9.33
N LEU A 152 6.90 4.93 9.00
CA LEU A 152 5.54 4.40 8.94
C LEU A 152 5.43 3.10 8.12
N TYR A 153 6.16 3.01 7.00
CA TYR A 153 6.10 1.88 6.06
C TYR A 153 7.36 1.03 6.03
N ALA A 154 8.43 1.44 6.71
CA ALA A 154 9.66 0.65 6.87
C ALA A 154 9.43 -0.47 7.91
N TRP A 155 8.98 -1.65 7.47
CA TRP A 155 8.63 -2.76 8.36
C TRP A 155 9.79 -3.21 9.24
N ASN A 156 11.01 -3.19 8.69
CA ASN A 156 12.24 -3.53 9.40
C ASN A 156 12.85 -2.38 10.20
N HIS A 157 12.18 -1.23 10.34
CA HIS A 157 12.71 -0.06 11.07
C HIS A 157 13.24 -0.40 12.47
N PHE A 158 12.47 -1.19 13.24
CA PHE A 158 12.90 -1.63 14.57
C PHE A 158 14.18 -2.48 14.51
N LEU A 159 14.27 -3.38 13.53
CA LEU A 159 15.38 -4.32 13.37
C LEU A 159 16.67 -3.61 12.90
N THR A 160 16.56 -2.48 12.23
CA THR A 160 17.72 -1.73 11.73
C THR A 160 18.14 -0.60 12.67
N LYS A 161 17.34 -0.25 13.68
CA LYS A 161 17.56 0.94 14.53
C LYS A 161 18.93 0.99 15.21
N GLU A 162 19.35 -0.10 15.83
CA GLU A 162 20.66 -0.14 16.53
C GLU A 162 21.82 -0.25 15.55
N PHE A 163 21.60 -0.99 14.45
CA PHE A 163 22.58 -1.13 13.38
C PHE A 163 22.86 0.22 12.71
N GLU A 164 21.82 1.03 12.53
CA GLU A 164 21.91 2.38 11.98
C GLU A 164 22.93 3.25 12.75
N GLY A 165 22.95 3.16 14.07
CA GLY A 165 23.89 3.89 14.93
C GLY A 165 25.34 3.43 14.82
N CYS A 166 25.59 2.23 14.26
CA CYS A 166 26.93 1.69 14.04
C CYS A 166 27.52 2.07 12.68
N LEU A 167 26.70 2.60 11.77
CA LEU A 167 27.07 2.90 10.38
C LEU A 167 27.41 4.38 10.21
N HIS A 168 28.40 4.64 9.36
CA HIS A 168 28.78 5.96 8.92
C HIS A 168 27.63 6.61 8.13
N SER A 169 27.40 7.90 8.36
CA SER A 169 26.23 8.62 7.83
C SER A 169 26.18 8.65 6.30
N LEU A 170 27.34 8.60 5.62
CA LEU A 170 27.46 8.68 4.17
C LEU A 170 27.34 7.33 3.43
N THR A 171 27.38 6.20 4.13
CA THR A 171 27.40 4.85 3.52
C THR A 171 26.29 3.95 4.06
N ARG A 172 25.65 4.37 5.16
CA ARG A 172 24.50 3.71 5.78
C ARG A 172 23.40 3.24 4.79
N TYR A 173 23.08 4.01 3.75
CA TYR A 173 22.05 3.65 2.77
C TYR A 173 22.44 2.45 1.89
N GLN A 174 23.72 2.09 1.82
CA GLN A 174 24.20 0.90 1.10
C GLN A 174 23.93 -0.39 1.88
N TRP A 175 23.94 -0.30 3.22
CA TRP A 175 23.70 -1.43 4.12
C TRP A 175 22.22 -1.59 4.48
N MET A 176 21.50 -0.47 4.62
CA MET A 176 20.12 -0.46 5.06
C MET A 176 19.16 -0.33 3.87
N VAL A 177 18.38 -1.37 3.66
CA VAL A 177 17.30 -1.36 2.67
C VAL A 177 15.97 -1.43 3.40
N PRO A 178 15.07 -0.44 3.25
CA PRO A 178 13.76 -0.50 3.86
C PRO A 178 12.90 -1.54 3.16
N ILE A 179 12.20 -2.35 3.95
CA ILE A 179 11.29 -3.39 3.46
C ILE A 179 9.87 -2.95 3.77
N ILE A 180 9.01 -2.90 2.75
CA ILE A 180 7.57 -2.66 2.93
C ILE A 180 6.81 -3.98 3.06
N HIS A 181 5.75 -3.97 3.85
CA HIS A 181 4.75 -5.04 3.91
C HIS A 181 3.48 -4.57 3.21
N GLY A 182 2.92 -5.38 2.32
CA GLY A 182 1.71 -5.02 1.59
C GLY A 182 1.62 -5.74 0.26
N ALA A 183 1.48 -5.02 -0.85
CA ALA A 183 1.36 -5.65 -2.16
C ALA A 183 1.97 -4.79 -3.26
N PHE A 184 2.48 -5.44 -4.29
CA PHE A 184 2.99 -4.81 -5.50
C PHE A 184 2.49 -5.60 -6.70
N VAL A 185 1.72 -4.95 -7.57
CA VAL A 185 1.19 -5.55 -8.79
C VAL A 185 1.53 -4.63 -9.94
N GLN A 186 2.07 -5.19 -11.03
CA GLN A 186 2.43 -4.42 -12.21
C GLN A 186 1.92 -5.10 -13.49
N ARG A 187 1.42 -4.31 -14.43
CA ARG A 187 0.94 -4.76 -15.75
C ARG A 187 1.34 -3.75 -16.82
N LYS A 188 1.72 -4.26 -17.99
CA LYS A 188 1.89 -3.42 -19.19
C LYS A 188 0.57 -3.35 -19.95
N ILE A 189 0.25 -2.16 -20.43
CA ILE A 189 -0.99 -1.86 -21.16
C ILE A 189 -0.58 -1.09 -22.41
N ASN A 190 -1.20 -1.41 -23.55
CA ASN A 190 -1.09 -0.58 -24.74
C ASN A 190 -2.40 0.14 -24.95
N ASP A 191 -2.35 1.46 -25.12
CA ASP A 191 -3.53 2.30 -25.31
C ASP A 191 -3.22 3.42 -26.31
N TYR A 192 -4.02 3.55 -27.37
CA TYR A 192 -3.79 4.53 -28.46
C TYR A 192 -2.34 4.58 -28.98
N GLY A 193 -1.68 3.42 -29.10
CA GLY A 193 -0.29 3.31 -29.57
C GLY A 193 0.77 3.71 -28.54
N ARG A 194 0.39 4.03 -27.30
CA ARG A 194 1.30 4.27 -26.18
C ARG A 194 1.49 2.99 -25.38
N SER A 195 2.75 2.72 -25.02
CA SER A 195 3.08 1.62 -24.11
C SER A 195 3.16 2.15 -22.70
N LEU A 196 2.19 1.74 -21.89
CA LEU A 196 2.00 2.19 -20.53
C LEU A 196 2.36 1.06 -19.56
N ASN A 197 2.97 1.44 -18.46
CA ASN A 197 3.25 0.56 -17.35
C ASN A 197 2.44 1.03 -16.14
N LEU A 198 1.48 0.20 -15.75
CA LEU A 198 0.59 0.44 -14.63
C LEU A 198 1.08 -0.36 -13.43
N ALA A 199 1.35 0.32 -12.33
CA ALA A 199 1.73 -0.29 -11.06
C ALA A 199 0.72 0.08 -9.98
N LEU A 200 0.27 -0.91 -9.20
CA LEU A 200 -0.44 -0.69 -7.95
C LEU A 200 0.44 -1.12 -6.79
N ILE A 201 0.58 -0.24 -5.81
CA ILE A 201 1.35 -0.48 -4.60
C ILE A 201 0.43 -0.28 -3.39
N ALA A 202 0.40 -1.27 -2.50
CA ALA A 202 -0.22 -1.13 -1.20
C ALA A 202 0.87 -1.21 -0.12
N ARG A 203 0.95 -0.19 0.73
CA ARG A 203 1.91 -0.09 1.83
C ARG A 203 1.16 -0.13 3.15
N ARG A 204 1.36 -1.18 3.93
CA ARG A 204 0.76 -1.33 5.25
C ARG A 204 1.64 -0.68 6.31
N SER A 205 1.03 0.15 7.14
CA SER A 205 1.67 0.72 8.31
C SER A 205 2.16 -0.37 9.27
N ARG A 206 3.37 -0.18 9.81
CA ARG A 206 3.89 -1.01 10.91
C ARG A 206 3.30 -0.60 12.28
N HIS A 207 2.77 0.61 12.39
CA HIS A 207 2.21 1.15 13.62
C HIS A 207 0.81 0.60 13.88
N PHE A 208 0.53 0.27 15.14
CA PHE A 208 -0.74 -0.31 15.59
C PHE A 208 -1.21 -1.51 14.72
N ALA A 209 -0.25 -2.26 14.18
CA ALA A 209 -0.51 -3.44 13.37
C ALA A 209 -1.00 -4.61 14.22
N GLY A 210 -1.93 -5.38 13.67
CA GLY A 210 -2.46 -6.60 14.29
C GLY A 210 -3.45 -7.30 13.37
N THR A 211 -3.92 -8.47 13.79
CA THR A 211 -4.92 -9.23 13.03
C THR A 211 -6.33 -8.69 13.28
N ARG A 212 -7.25 -9.05 12.38
CA ARG A 212 -8.68 -8.78 12.49
C ARG A 212 -9.21 -9.27 13.85
N TYR A 213 -10.05 -8.46 14.50
CA TYR A 213 -10.60 -8.65 15.85
C TYR A 213 -9.63 -8.42 17.03
N LEU A 214 -8.31 -8.52 16.84
CA LEU A 214 -7.34 -8.17 17.89
C LEU A 214 -6.99 -6.67 17.92
N LYS A 215 -6.94 -6.03 16.75
CA LYS A 215 -6.64 -4.59 16.62
C LYS A 215 -7.65 -3.89 15.72
N ARG A 216 -8.40 -2.97 16.32
CA ARG A 216 -9.39 -2.08 15.71
C ARG A 216 -9.32 -0.72 16.42
N GLY A 217 -9.87 0.30 15.77
CA GLY A 217 -9.82 1.67 16.27
C GLY A 217 -8.48 2.36 16.07
N ALA A 218 -8.24 3.37 16.90
CA ALA A 218 -7.00 4.11 17.02
C ALA A 218 -6.24 3.76 18.31
N SER A 219 -4.92 3.93 18.29
CA SER A 219 -4.09 4.03 19.47
C SER A 219 -4.18 5.43 20.09
N GLU A 220 -3.65 5.59 21.30
CA GLU A 220 -3.57 6.90 21.97
C GLU A 220 -2.75 7.92 21.19
N GLN A 221 -1.81 7.45 20.36
CA GLN A 221 -0.95 8.28 19.50
C GLN A 221 -1.61 8.59 18.14
N GLY A 222 -2.91 8.30 17.97
CA GLY A 222 -3.63 8.52 16.72
C GLY A 222 -3.26 7.57 15.57
N LYS A 223 -2.58 6.44 15.87
CA LYS A 223 -2.24 5.44 14.85
C LYS A 223 -3.39 4.44 14.74
N VAL A 224 -3.98 4.34 13.55
CA VAL A 224 -5.14 3.46 13.31
C VAL A 224 -4.73 2.07 12.87
N ALA A 225 -5.56 1.09 13.23
CA ALA A 225 -5.33 -0.27 12.80
C ALA A 225 -5.56 -0.37 11.28
N ASN A 226 -4.74 -1.16 10.59
CA ASN A 226 -4.85 -1.40 9.15
C ASN A 226 -4.77 -0.13 8.30
N ASP A 227 -3.97 0.85 8.74
CA ASP A 227 -3.59 1.97 7.89
C ASP A 227 -2.80 1.43 6.68
N VAL A 228 -3.37 1.59 5.48
CA VAL A 228 -2.80 1.15 4.22
C VAL A 228 -2.90 2.27 3.21
N GLU A 229 -1.75 2.65 2.65
CA GLU A 229 -1.64 3.54 1.51
C GLU A 229 -1.75 2.72 0.23
N HIS A 230 -2.62 3.16 -0.69
CA HIS A 230 -2.77 2.58 -2.02
C HIS A 230 -2.36 3.62 -3.05
N GLU A 231 -1.44 3.27 -3.91
CA GLU A 231 -0.93 4.15 -4.94
C GLU A 231 -1.00 3.48 -6.30
N GLN A 232 -1.63 4.19 -7.22
CA GLN A 232 -1.71 3.85 -8.63
C GLN A 232 -0.74 4.71 -9.42
N ILE A 233 0.28 4.08 -9.98
CA ILE A 233 1.31 4.73 -10.80
C ILE A 233 1.07 4.35 -12.26
N LEU A 234 0.96 5.36 -13.12
CA LEU A 234 0.94 5.21 -14.56
C LEU A 234 2.21 5.82 -15.15
N HIS A 235 3.01 4.99 -15.81
CA HIS A 235 4.25 5.40 -16.47
C HIS A 235 4.15 5.18 -17.97
N ASP A 236 4.37 6.23 -18.75
CA ASP A 236 4.45 6.13 -20.20
C ASP A 236 5.87 5.78 -20.66
N GLU A 237 6.06 4.51 -21.02
CA GLU A 237 7.33 3.93 -21.47
C GLU A 237 7.55 4.04 -22.97
N SER A 238 6.68 4.74 -23.71
CA SER A 238 6.73 4.78 -25.18
C SER A 238 8.03 5.35 -25.73
N LYS A 239 8.69 6.25 -24.98
CA LYS A 239 10.01 6.80 -25.34
C LYS A 239 11.15 5.94 -24.81
N SER A 240 11.10 5.55 -23.54
CA SER A 240 12.09 4.69 -22.89
C SER A 240 11.52 4.07 -21.61
N PRO A 241 11.98 2.88 -21.18
CA PRO A 241 11.66 2.31 -19.87
C PRO A 241 12.15 3.14 -18.67
N SER A 242 13.13 4.04 -18.86
CA SER A 242 13.70 4.89 -17.80
C SER A 242 13.34 6.38 -17.95
N SER A 243 12.70 6.77 -19.05
CA SER A 243 12.32 8.16 -19.31
C SER A 243 10.91 8.23 -19.86
N GLY A 244 10.06 9.04 -19.24
CA GLY A 244 8.65 9.09 -19.59
C GLY A 244 7.91 10.12 -18.75
N VAL A 245 6.60 10.15 -18.95
CA VAL A 245 5.70 10.91 -18.07
C VAL A 245 5.19 9.94 -17.01
N PHE A 246 5.25 10.38 -15.76
CA PHE A 246 4.71 9.66 -14.62
C PHE A 246 3.49 10.38 -14.10
N CYS A 247 2.43 9.62 -13.86
CA CYS A 247 1.34 10.04 -13.00
C CYS A 247 1.23 9.11 -11.79
N SER A 248 0.82 9.67 -10.65
CA SER A 248 0.50 8.88 -9.47
C SER A 248 -0.75 9.40 -8.79
N TYR A 249 -1.67 8.51 -8.45
CA TYR A 249 -2.83 8.81 -7.61
C TYR A 249 -2.77 7.96 -6.36
N LEU A 250 -2.82 8.63 -5.21
CA LEU A 250 -2.70 8.03 -3.89
C LEU A 250 -4.00 8.18 -3.11
N GLN A 251 -4.40 7.10 -2.45
CA GLN A 251 -5.54 7.08 -1.54
C GLN A 251 -5.22 6.20 -0.34
N VAL A 252 -5.93 6.39 0.77
CA VAL A 252 -5.66 5.65 2.01
C VAL A 252 -6.90 4.92 2.49
N ARG A 253 -6.68 3.83 3.21
CA ARG A 253 -7.72 3.17 3.99
C ARG A 253 -7.22 2.83 5.38
N GLY A 254 -8.13 2.76 6.33
CA GLY A 254 -7.79 2.41 7.70
C GLY A 254 -9.03 2.14 8.55
N SER A 255 -8.80 1.65 9.76
CA SER A 255 -9.86 1.57 10.78
C SER A 255 -10.41 2.96 11.10
N ILE A 256 -11.66 3.02 11.54
CA ILE A 256 -12.26 4.25 12.09
C ILE A 256 -11.38 4.75 13.25
N PRO A 257 -11.00 6.05 13.29
CA PRO A 257 -9.97 6.57 14.18
C PRO A 257 -10.49 6.87 15.59
N THR A 258 -11.41 6.06 16.11
CA THR A 258 -11.97 6.17 17.46
C THR A 258 -11.57 4.96 18.31
N PHE A 259 -11.79 5.01 19.62
CA PHE A 259 -11.53 3.86 20.49
C PHE A 259 -12.70 2.86 20.43
N TRP A 260 -12.51 1.81 19.64
CA TRP A 260 -13.49 0.74 19.53
C TRP A 260 -12.85 -0.63 19.35
N THR A 261 -13.53 -1.64 19.87
CA THR A 261 -13.11 -3.03 19.80
C THR A 261 -14.26 -3.92 19.36
N GLN A 262 -13.89 -5.13 18.96
CA GLN A 262 -14.83 -6.15 18.55
C GLN A 262 -14.18 -7.50 18.85
N GLU A 263 -14.25 -7.93 20.11
CA GLU A 263 -13.60 -9.14 20.58
C GLU A 263 -14.24 -10.37 19.93
N SER A 264 -13.43 -11.17 19.23
CA SER A 264 -13.93 -12.40 18.61
C SER A 264 -14.43 -13.38 19.66
N SER A 265 -15.62 -13.92 19.47
CA SER A 265 -16.15 -15.00 20.30
C SER A 265 -16.48 -16.21 19.43
N VAL A 266 -16.08 -17.40 19.87
CA VAL A 266 -16.38 -18.67 19.20
C VAL A 266 -17.89 -18.93 19.15
N THR A 267 -18.63 -18.45 20.16
CA THR A 267 -20.08 -18.67 20.29
C THR A 267 -20.92 -17.59 19.60
N MET A 268 -20.33 -16.43 19.27
CA MET A 268 -21.04 -15.33 18.60
C MET A 268 -20.45 -15.03 17.22
N PRO A 269 -21.11 -15.45 16.13
CA PRO A 269 -20.66 -15.21 14.75
C PRO A 269 -20.48 -13.73 14.40
N LYS A 270 -21.20 -12.84 15.09
CA LYS A 270 -21.05 -11.39 15.01
C LYS A 270 -20.83 -10.85 16.42
N PRO A 271 -19.57 -10.64 16.84
CA PRO A 271 -19.26 -10.11 18.16
C PRO A 271 -19.57 -8.61 18.24
N PRO A 272 -20.13 -8.13 19.37
CA PRO A 272 -20.60 -6.75 19.52
C PRO A 272 -19.47 -5.73 19.28
N ILE A 273 -19.86 -4.53 18.85
CA ILE A 273 -18.95 -3.40 18.71
C ILE A 273 -19.05 -2.58 19.99
N GLU A 274 -17.92 -2.43 20.65
CA GLU A 274 -17.83 -1.76 21.94
C GLU A 274 -16.93 -0.52 21.82
N LEU A 275 -17.51 0.63 22.16
CA LEU A 275 -16.75 1.86 22.41
C LEU A 275 -16.17 1.72 23.81
N ASN A 276 -14.92 1.27 23.88
CA ASN A 276 -14.30 0.82 25.12
C ASN A 276 -13.65 1.95 25.94
N ARG A 277 -13.55 3.16 25.36
CA ARG A 277 -12.99 4.33 26.02
C ARG A 277 -13.70 5.60 25.56
N VAL A 278 -13.97 6.47 26.53
CA VAL A 278 -14.46 7.83 26.27
C VAL A 278 -13.27 8.75 26.06
N ASP A 279 -13.26 9.48 24.95
CA ASP A 279 -12.27 10.51 24.61
C ASP A 279 -13.02 11.83 24.36
N PRO A 280 -13.31 12.62 25.41
CA PRO A 280 -14.18 13.79 25.31
C PRO A 280 -13.69 14.86 24.33
N SER A 281 -12.37 14.95 24.14
CA SER A 281 -11.73 15.91 23.24
C SER A 281 -11.31 15.29 21.91
N TYR A 282 -11.66 14.02 21.66
CA TYR A 282 -11.28 13.27 20.47
C TYR A 282 -9.78 13.39 20.15
N THR A 283 -8.93 13.34 21.18
CA THR A 283 -7.48 13.54 21.06
C THR A 283 -6.85 12.55 20.08
N ALA A 284 -7.24 11.27 20.15
CA ALA A 284 -6.69 10.26 19.24
C ALA A 284 -7.12 10.51 17.78
N SER A 285 -8.38 10.89 17.56
CA SER A 285 -8.90 11.26 16.23
C SER A 285 -8.18 12.50 15.69
N ARG A 286 -7.97 13.53 16.53
CA ARG A 286 -7.26 14.75 16.15
C ARG A 286 -5.83 14.45 15.72
N LEU A 287 -5.07 13.71 16.53
CA LEU A 287 -3.71 13.28 16.19
C LEU A 287 -3.67 12.47 14.88
N HIS A 288 -4.68 11.63 14.64
CA HIS A 288 -4.79 10.89 13.38
C HIS A 288 -4.96 11.81 12.16
N PHE A 289 -5.87 12.78 12.23
CA PHE A 289 -6.10 13.70 11.12
C PHE A 289 -4.98 14.71 10.93
N GLU A 290 -4.30 15.13 12.00
CA GLU A 290 -3.06 15.91 11.92
C GLU A 290 -1.96 15.13 11.18
N ASP A 291 -1.78 13.85 11.50
CA ASP A 291 -0.84 12.98 10.79
C ASP A 291 -1.20 12.83 9.29
N LEU A 292 -2.50 12.74 8.96
CA LEU A 292 -2.93 12.71 7.56
C LEU A 292 -2.68 14.04 6.83
N MET A 293 -2.97 15.18 7.47
CA MET A 293 -2.70 16.51 6.91
C MET A 293 -1.20 16.73 6.68
N ILE A 294 -0.35 16.29 7.61
CA ILE A 294 1.11 16.35 7.45
C ILE A 294 1.58 15.50 6.27
N ARG A 295 0.97 14.31 6.06
CA ARG A 295 1.37 13.39 5.00
C ARG A 295 0.86 13.76 3.62
N TYR A 296 -0.35 14.28 3.52
CA TYR A 296 -1.05 14.42 2.24
C TYR A 296 -1.59 15.80 1.97
N SER A 297 -1.31 16.77 2.84
CA SER A 297 -1.86 18.12 2.77
C SER A 297 -3.39 18.13 2.87
N SER A 298 -4.03 19.15 2.30
CA SER A 298 -5.45 19.45 2.44
C SER A 298 -6.11 19.62 1.07
N PRO A 299 -7.30 19.02 0.82
CA PRO A 299 -8.24 18.51 1.83
C PRO A 299 -8.07 17.03 2.19
N ILE A 300 -8.52 16.68 3.39
CA ILE A 300 -8.77 15.28 3.79
C ILE A 300 -10.23 14.95 3.54
N LEU A 301 -10.48 14.00 2.65
CA LEU A 301 -11.81 13.52 2.31
C LEU A 301 -12.05 12.18 2.96
N VAL A 302 -13.17 12.01 3.66
CA VAL A 302 -13.53 10.76 4.33
C VAL A 302 -14.72 10.14 3.60
N LEU A 303 -14.53 8.92 3.09
CA LEU A 303 -15.60 8.06 2.60
C LEU A 303 -15.89 6.97 3.62
N ASP A 304 -16.98 7.14 4.34
CA ASP A 304 -17.45 6.22 5.36
C ASP A 304 -18.50 5.25 4.79
N LEU A 305 -18.13 3.98 4.64
CA LEU A 305 -19.00 2.92 4.11
C LEU A 305 -19.75 2.13 5.20
N VAL A 306 -19.75 2.67 6.42
CA VAL A 306 -20.48 2.13 7.58
C VAL A 306 -21.99 2.27 7.33
N LYS A 307 -22.75 1.27 7.76
CA LYS A 307 -24.22 1.34 7.65
C LYS A 307 -24.77 2.48 8.47
N GLN A 308 -25.76 3.16 7.92
CA GLN A 308 -26.40 4.32 8.55
C GLN A 308 -27.71 3.92 9.26
N SER A 309 -28.31 2.79 8.89
CA SER A 309 -29.50 2.26 9.56
C SER A 309 -29.42 0.74 9.73
N GLU A 310 -29.67 0.26 10.95
CA GLU A 310 -29.74 -1.16 11.28
C GLU A 310 -30.86 -1.44 12.27
N LYS A 311 -31.56 -2.57 12.13
CA LYS A 311 -32.58 -3.00 13.12
C LYS A 311 -32.02 -3.16 14.53
N ARG A 312 -30.76 -3.58 14.63
CA ARG A 312 -29.98 -3.61 15.86
C ARG A 312 -28.71 -2.85 15.59
N GLU A 313 -28.55 -1.72 16.25
CA GLU A 313 -27.42 -0.83 16.05
C GLU A 313 -26.11 -1.54 16.42
N ARG A 314 -25.20 -1.65 15.45
CA ARG A 314 -23.85 -2.18 15.65
C ARG A 314 -22.85 -1.29 14.94
N GLU A 315 -22.95 -1.24 13.62
CA GLU A 315 -22.10 -0.42 12.76
C GLU A 315 -22.41 1.06 12.96
N VAL A 316 -23.69 1.40 13.08
CA VAL A 316 -24.19 2.77 13.31
C VAL A 316 -23.55 3.42 14.53
N ARG A 317 -23.32 2.67 15.62
CA ARG A 317 -22.78 3.20 16.87
C ARG A 317 -21.38 3.81 16.70
N VAL A 318 -20.49 3.09 16.03
CA VAL A 318 -19.12 3.58 15.77
C VAL A 318 -19.09 4.59 14.62
N GLY A 319 -20.02 4.51 13.66
CA GLY A 319 -20.19 5.54 12.62
C GLY A 319 -20.62 6.89 13.20
N ASN A 320 -21.55 6.90 14.14
CA ASN A 320 -21.98 8.13 14.83
C ASN A 320 -20.85 8.72 15.67
N GLU A 321 -20.11 7.89 16.41
CA GLU A 321 -18.93 8.34 17.16
C GLU A 321 -17.89 8.98 16.23
N TYR A 322 -17.68 8.41 15.05
CA TYR A 322 -16.75 8.97 14.08
C TYR A 322 -17.21 10.33 13.54
N ARG A 323 -18.50 10.46 13.22
CA ARG A 323 -19.09 11.72 12.77
C ARG A 323 -18.92 12.81 13.83
N HIS A 324 -19.26 12.51 15.09
CA HIS A 324 -19.06 13.46 16.19
C HIS A 324 -17.59 13.88 16.35
N ALA A 325 -16.64 12.95 16.18
CA ALA A 325 -15.22 13.27 16.20
C ALA A 325 -14.83 14.24 15.09
N VAL A 326 -15.31 14.03 13.86
CA VAL A 326 -15.03 14.90 12.71
C VAL A 326 -15.67 16.27 12.90
N ASP A 327 -16.92 16.33 13.36
CA ASP A 327 -17.62 17.59 13.65
C ASP A 327 -16.90 18.40 14.74
N PHE A 328 -16.47 17.71 15.81
CA PHE A 328 -15.68 18.32 16.87
C PHE A 328 -14.38 18.93 16.33
N ILE A 329 -13.62 18.18 15.54
CA ILE A 329 -12.36 18.67 14.94
C ILE A 329 -12.62 19.84 13.98
N ASN A 330 -13.64 19.74 13.12
CA ASN A 330 -13.97 20.80 12.18
C ASN A 330 -14.39 22.11 12.85
N ASN A 331 -14.98 22.06 14.05
CA ASN A 331 -15.27 23.25 14.84
C ASN A 331 -14.01 23.95 15.37
N THR A 332 -12.86 23.27 15.38
CA THR A 332 -11.55 23.86 15.76
C THR A 332 -10.78 24.43 14.58
N ILE A 333 -11.22 24.18 13.33
CA ILE A 333 -10.55 24.63 12.12
C ILE A 333 -11.31 25.85 11.56
N GLU A 334 -10.65 27.01 11.53
CA GLU A 334 -11.28 28.26 11.06
C GLU A 334 -11.42 28.30 9.53
N ASP A 335 -10.39 27.88 8.78
CA ASP A 335 -10.42 27.90 7.32
C ASP A 335 -11.20 26.70 6.77
N GLU A 336 -12.33 26.97 6.13
CA GLU A 336 -13.19 25.98 5.46
C GLU A 336 -12.43 25.09 4.46
N ARG A 337 -11.35 25.60 3.85
CA ARG A 337 -10.52 24.82 2.92
C ARG A 337 -9.81 23.66 3.61
N HIS A 338 -9.51 23.80 4.90
CA HIS A 338 -8.80 22.82 5.70
C HIS A 338 -9.70 21.89 6.50
N LYS A 339 -11.01 22.13 6.52
CA LYS A 339 -11.95 21.23 7.18
C LYS A 339 -11.97 19.85 6.53
N ILE A 340 -12.11 18.83 7.38
CA ILE A 340 -12.26 17.44 6.96
C ILE A 340 -13.64 17.30 6.32
N ARG A 341 -13.68 16.77 5.09
CA ARG A 341 -14.93 16.61 4.35
C ARG A 341 -15.43 15.18 4.49
N TYR A 342 -16.56 15.03 5.16
CA TYR A 342 -17.13 13.72 5.49
C TYR A 342 -18.27 13.33 4.56
N CYS A 343 -18.15 12.16 3.93
CA CYS A 343 -19.17 11.56 3.08
C CYS A 343 -19.54 10.17 3.63
N ALA A 344 -20.76 10.04 4.16
CA ALA A 344 -21.32 8.75 4.53
C ALA A 344 -22.08 8.16 3.34
N LEU A 345 -21.69 6.96 2.91
CA LEU A 345 -22.38 6.21 1.88
C LEU A 345 -22.80 4.86 2.46
N ASP A 346 -24.10 4.68 2.72
CA ASP A 346 -24.63 3.39 3.15
C ASP A 346 -24.65 2.40 1.98
N TYR A 347 -23.50 1.80 1.72
CA TYR A 347 -23.32 0.81 0.67
C TYR A 347 -24.35 -0.33 0.76
N SER A 348 -24.70 -0.75 1.99
CA SER A 348 -25.63 -1.86 2.20
C SER A 348 -27.06 -1.49 1.82
N HIS A 349 -27.50 -0.29 2.19
CA HIS A 349 -28.81 0.23 1.81
C HIS A 349 -28.88 0.47 0.29
N THR A 350 -27.91 1.20 -0.27
CA THR A 350 -27.84 1.52 -1.69
C THR A 350 -27.84 0.26 -2.56
N SER A 351 -27.10 -0.78 -2.16
CA SER A 351 -27.06 -2.06 -2.91
C SER A 351 -28.39 -2.83 -2.95
N LYS A 352 -29.33 -2.54 -2.05
CA LYS A 352 -30.61 -3.24 -1.93
C LYS A 352 -31.81 -2.39 -2.35
N HIS A 353 -31.60 -1.09 -2.53
CA HIS A 353 -32.64 -0.16 -2.90
C HIS A 353 -32.92 -0.27 -4.41
N ARG A 354 -34.20 -0.26 -4.80
CA ARG A 354 -34.60 -0.50 -6.21
C ARG A 354 -34.24 0.65 -7.16
N ASN A 355 -34.19 1.87 -6.63
CA ASN A 355 -33.99 3.10 -7.42
C ASN A 355 -32.61 3.75 -7.23
N LEU A 356 -31.73 3.13 -6.45
CA LEU A 356 -30.37 3.64 -6.24
C LEU A 356 -29.38 2.63 -6.79
N ASP A 357 -28.32 3.13 -7.40
CA ASP A 357 -27.23 2.29 -7.87
C ASP A 357 -25.93 2.67 -7.16
N VAL A 358 -25.29 1.67 -6.58
CA VAL A 358 -24.01 1.80 -5.89
C VAL A 358 -22.94 2.30 -6.85
N SER A 359 -22.99 1.89 -8.12
CA SER A 359 -21.99 2.31 -9.09
C SER A 359 -22.06 3.82 -9.34
N THR A 360 -23.26 4.36 -9.53
CA THR A 360 -23.49 5.80 -9.70
C THR A 360 -23.01 6.59 -8.48
N SER A 361 -23.42 6.21 -7.27
CA SER A 361 -23.00 6.95 -6.06
C SER A 361 -21.48 6.91 -5.84
N LEU A 362 -20.84 5.76 -6.10
CA LEU A 362 -19.38 5.65 -5.98
C LEU A 362 -18.67 6.43 -7.09
N ASN A 363 -19.20 6.47 -8.31
CA ASN A 363 -18.68 7.30 -9.40
C ASN A 363 -18.73 8.79 -9.02
N GLU A 364 -19.87 9.27 -8.50
CA GLU A 364 -20.03 10.66 -8.05
C GLU A 364 -19.01 11.01 -6.96
N VAL A 365 -18.87 10.15 -5.94
CA VAL A 365 -17.87 10.34 -4.87
C VAL A 365 -16.45 10.29 -5.43
N SER A 366 -16.17 9.43 -6.41
CA SER A 366 -14.85 9.29 -7.02
C SER A 366 -14.47 10.53 -7.82
N THR A 367 -15.37 11.02 -8.69
CA THR A 367 -15.18 12.27 -9.43
C THR A 367 -15.01 13.45 -8.49
N TRP A 368 -15.86 13.56 -7.46
CA TRP A 368 -15.70 14.58 -6.42
C TRP A 368 -14.33 14.48 -5.74
N ALA A 369 -13.90 13.28 -5.33
CA ALA A 369 -12.67 13.10 -4.59
C ALA A 369 -11.43 13.39 -5.44
N VAL A 370 -11.36 12.86 -6.66
CA VAL A 370 -10.22 13.07 -7.57
C VAL A 370 -10.11 14.55 -7.96
N ASN A 371 -11.23 15.22 -8.26
CA ASN A 371 -11.21 16.64 -8.59
C ASN A 371 -10.73 17.54 -7.43
N GLN A 372 -10.97 17.13 -6.19
CA GLN A 372 -10.60 17.91 -5.00
C GLN A 372 -9.19 17.60 -4.49
N THR A 373 -8.71 16.37 -4.68
CA THR A 373 -7.38 15.93 -4.21
C THR A 373 -6.30 16.08 -5.27
N GLY A 374 -6.70 16.03 -6.55
CA GLY A 374 -5.78 15.96 -7.68
C GLY A 374 -5.02 14.63 -7.72
N PHE A 375 -3.97 14.62 -8.53
CA PHE A 375 -3.00 13.54 -8.62
C PHE A 375 -1.67 14.14 -9.08
N PHE A 376 -0.57 13.42 -8.84
CA PHE A 376 0.74 13.83 -9.32
C PHE A 376 0.87 13.61 -10.82
N CYS A 377 1.45 14.56 -11.54
CA CYS A 377 1.91 14.39 -12.91
C CYS A 377 3.26 15.09 -13.14
N SER A 378 4.28 14.33 -13.56
CA SER A 378 5.63 14.86 -13.73
C SER A 378 5.75 15.83 -14.92
N SER A 379 4.88 15.72 -15.93
CA SER A 379 4.90 16.55 -17.13
C SER A 379 3.50 16.59 -17.76
N PRO A 380 2.58 17.41 -17.23
CA PRO A 380 1.22 17.53 -17.76
C PRO A 380 1.22 18.22 -19.14
N LYS A 381 0.39 17.74 -20.05
CA LYS A 381 0.14 18.35 -21.37
C LYS A 381 -1.21 19.02 -21.48
N TRP A 382 -2.19 18.49 -20.76
CA TRP A 382 -3.55 19.00 -20.71
C TRP A 382 -3.97 19.20 -19.26
N LYS A 383 -4.97 20.05 -19.06
CA LYS A 383 -5.67 20.23 -17.80
C LYS A 383 -7.17 20.03 -18.02
N ILE A 384 -7.84 19.53 -16.99
CA ILE A 384 -9.29 19.40 -16.95
C ILE A 384 -9.80 20.54 -16.09
N VAL A 385 -10.64 21.41 -16.65
CA VAL A 385 -11.20 22.58 -15.97
C VAL A 385 -12.66 22.34 -15.57
N ASP A 386 -13.24 23.28 -14.83
CA ASP A 386 -14.62 23.21 -14.38
C ASP A 386 -15.59 22.94 -15.55
N GLY A 387 -16.55 22.05 -15.32
CA GLY A 387 -17.45 21.55 -16.37
C GLY A 387 -16.88 20.41 -17.21
N GLY A 388 -15.64 19.98 -16.96
CA GLY A 388 -15.01 18.83 -17.62
C GLY A 388 -14.39 19.15 -18.98
N PHE A 389 -14.20 20.43 -19.30
CA PHE A 389 -13.51 20.85 -20.51
C PHE A 389 -12.00 20.56 -20.41
N ILE A 390 -11.40 20.28 -21.56
CA ILE A 390 -9.97 19.94 -21.67
C ILE A 390 -9.26 21.09 -22.37
N GLU A 391 -8.26 21.65 -21.71
CA GLU A 391 -7.46 22.76 -22.22
C GLU A 391 -5.96 22.41 -22.19
N PRO A 392 -5.14 22.98 -23.08
CA PRO A 392 -3.69 22.79 -23.02
C PRO A 392 -3.13 23.24 -21.66
N PHE A 393 -2.19 22.47 -21.13
CA PHE A 393 -1.39 22.88 -19.98
C PHE A 393 -0.32 23.87 -20.46
N THR A 394 -0.33 25.09 -19.93
CA THR A 394 0.52 26.20 -20.38
C THR A 394 1.63 26.51 -19.38
N VAL A 395 2.60 27.33 -19.80
CA VAL A 395 3.69 27.79 -18.91
C VAL A 395 3.13 28.50 -17.67
N LYS A 396 2.05 29.28 -17.83
CA LYS A 396 1.40 30.01 -16.73
C LYS A 396 0.89 29.08 -15.62
N ASP A 397 0.41 27.90 -15.99
CA ASP A 397 -0.08 26.91 -15.04
C ASP A 397 1.08 26.34 -14.17
N GLY A 398 2.31 26.37 -14.68
CA GLY A 398 3.52 25.92 -13.96
C GLY A 398 4.30 27.02 -13.24
N GLU A 399 3.96 28.30 -13.44
CA GLU A 399 4.70 29.45 -12.86
C GLU A 399 4.75 29.40 -11.33
N GLY A 400 3.68 28.94 -10.68
CA GLY A 400 3.63 28.80 -9.23
C GLY A 400 4.68 27.82 -8.70
N ALA A 401 4.81 26.66 -9.35
CA ALA A 401 5.81 25.65 -9.01
C ALA A 401 7.23 26.13 -9.32
N ALA A 402 7.43 26.81 -10.46
CA ALA A 402 8.72 27.43 -10.78
C ALA A 402 9.14 28.43 -9.70
N ARG A 403 8.22 29.32 -9.30
CA ARG A 403 8.48 30.31 -8.24
C ARG A 403 8.78 29.65 -6.89
N LEU A 404 8.06 28.60 -6.51
CA LEU A 404 8.36 27.85 -5.28
C LEU A 404 9.74 27.21 -5.35
N THR A 405 10.11 26.67 -6.50
CA THR A 405 11.43 26.08 -6.73
C THR A 405 12.53 27.13 -6.56
N ASP A 406 12.35 28.31 -7.16
CA ASP A 406 13.31 29.41 -7.08
C ASP A 406 13.42 29.97 -5.65
N CYS A 407 12.29 30.13 -4.95
CA CYS A 407 12.25 30.69 -3.61
C CYS A 407 12.80 29.74 -2.53
N LEU A 408 12.52 28.44 -2.64
CA LEU A 408 12.83 27.46 -1.60
C LEU A 408 14.06 26.61 -1.92
N GLY A 409 14.56 26.65 -3.16
CA GLY A 409 15.68 25.81 -3.59
C GLY A 409 15.36 24.30 -3.59
N VAL A 410 14.08 23.93 -3.60
CA VAL A 410 13.60 22.54 -3.65
C VAL A 410 12.69 22.36 -4.86
N PRO A 411 12.66 21.20 -5.53
CA PRO A 411 11.77 21.02 -6.67
C PRO A 411 10.32 21.16 -6.22
N ALA A 412 9.54 21.87 -7.01
CA ALA A 412 8.09 21.81 -7.01
C ALA A 412 7.62 21.42 -8.41
N PHE A 413 6.56 20.62 -8.47
CA PHE A 413 5.98 20.17 -9.72
C PHE A 413 4.70 20.95 -10.04
N PRO A 414 4.42 21.17 -11.34
CA PRO A 414 3.25 21.94 -11.75
C PRO A 414 1.92 21.25 -11.42
N MET A 415 1.93 19.93 -11.21
CA MET A 415 0.76 19.15 -10.86
C MET A 415 1.11 18.14 -9.78
N GLU A 416 0.81 18.49 -8.54
CA GLU A 416 0.97 17.67 -7.35
C GLU A 416 -0.42 17.29 -6.79
N GLN A 417 -0.50 16.12 -6.18
CA GLN A 417 -1.64 15.76 -5.35
C GLN A 417 -1.55 16.53 -4.03
N THR A 418 -2.61 17.27 -3.68
CA THR A 418 -2.63 18.16 -2.50
C THR A 418 -3.62 17.72 -1.42
N GLY A 419 -4.25 16.56 -1.57
CA GLY A 419 -5.14 15.99 -0.57
C GLY A 419 -5.24 14.47 -0.67
N VAL A 420 -6.10 13.84 0.14
CA VAL A 420 -6.29 12.38 0.08
C VAL A 420 -7.73 11.96 0.35
N LEU A 421 -8.16 10.93 -0.40
CA LEU A 421 -9.37 10.18 -0.09
C LEU A 421 -9.04 9.06 0.91
N ARG A 422 -9.65 9.13 2.09
CA ARG A 422 -9.61 8.13 3.14
C ARG A 422 -10.89 7.31 3.13
N THR A 423 -10.79 6.04 2.80
CA THR A 423 -11.94 5.12 2.84
C THR A 423 -11.90 4.24 4.08
N ASN A 424 -13.02 4.11 4.79
CA ASN A 424 -13.13 3.19 5.91
C ASN A 424 -14.40 2.34 5.86
N CYS A 425 -14.31 1.18 6.52
CA CYS A 425 -15.42 0.27 6.75
C CYS A 425 -15.12 -0.54 8.01
N ILE A 426 -16.15 -1.08 8.66
CA ILE A 426 -15.99 -1.90 9.85
C ILE A 426 -15.54 -3.32 9.50
N ASP A 427 -16.10 -3.96 8.46
CA ASP A 427 -15.99 -5.42 8.34
C ASP A 427 -15.82 -5.99 6.93
N CYS A 428 -15.62 -5.17 5.90
CA CYS A 428 -15.44 -5.68 4.54
C CYS A 428 -14.29 -4.97 3.83
N LEU A 429 -13.14 -5.63 3.78
CA LEU A 429 -12.07 -5.23 2.87
C LEU A 429 -12.61 -5.11 1.43
N ASP A 430 -13.61 -5.93 1.07
CA ASP A 430 -14.24 -5.90 -0.24
C ASP A 430 -14.94 -4.57 -0.54
N ARG A 431 -15.69 -3.99 0.42
CA ARG A 431 -16.38 -2.70 0.23
C ARG A 431 -15.38 -1.58 0.03
N THR A 432 -14.34 -1.53 0.86
CA THR A 432 -13.29 -0.51 0.72
C THR A 432 -12.50 -0.71 -0.56
N ASN A 433 -12.20 -1.96 -0.96
CA ASN A 433 -11.49 -2.24 -2.20
C ASN A 433 -12.28 -1.82 -3.44
N VAL A 434 -13.60 -2.04 -3.47
CA VAL A 434 -14.49 -1.57 -4.56
C VAL A 434 -14.55 -0.04 -4.61
N ALA A 435 -14.65 0.64 -3.47
CA ALA A 435 -14.64 2.09 -3.44
C ALA A 435 -13.29 2.68 -3.89
N GLN A 436 -12.17 2.09 -3.44
CA GLN A 436 -10.84 2.51 -3.86
C GLN A 436 -10.60 2.23 -5.35
N PHE A 437 -11.15 1.13 -5.86
CA PHE A 437 -11.15 0.79 -7.28
C PHE A 437 -11.88 1.86 -8.11
N SER A 438 -13.09 2.24 -7.69
CA SER A 438 -13.88 3.32 -8.33
C SER A 438 -13.07 4.63 -8.44
N ALA A 439 -12.41 5.04 -7.36
CA ALA A 439 -11.55 6.22 -7.36
C ALA A 439 -10.32 6.07 -8.28
N GLY A 440 -9.71 4.88 -8.31
CA GLY A 440 -8.57 4.58 -9.19
C GLY A 440 -8.91 4.67 -10.68
N VAL A 441 -10.13 4.27 -11.05
CA VAL A 441 -10.65 4.34 -12.43
C VAL A 441 -10.83 5.78 -12.87
N GLU A 442 -11.48 6.59 -12.03
CA GLU A 442 -11.65 8.01 -12.27
C GLU A 442 -10.28 8.70 -12.41
N ALA A 443 -9.36 8.45 -11.47
CA ALA A 443 -8.02 8.99 -11.54
C ALA A 443 -7.29 8.56 -12.82
N MET A 444 -7.40 7.29 -13.22
CA MET A 444 -6.79 6.79 -14.45
C MET A 444 -7.32 7.50 -15.69
N ALA A 445 -8.64 7.73 -15.75
CA ALA A 445 -9.27 8.42 -16.86
C ALA A 445 -8.70 9.84 -17.02
N GLN A 446 -8.61 10.58 -15.90
CA GLN A 446 -8.06 11.93 -15.89
C GLN A 446 -6.56 11.96 -16.18
N GLN A 447 -5.78 11.02 -15.63
CA GLN A 447 -4.34 10.88 -15.89
C GLN A 447 -4.05 10.69 -17.38
N LEU A 448 -4.80 9.81 -18.06
CA LEU A 448 -4.63 9.56 -19.50
C LEU A 448 -4.92 10.82 -20.35
N ILE A 449 -5.86 11.67 -19.93
CA ILE A 449 -6.09 12.97 -20.58
C ILE A 449 -4.92 13.90 -20.35
N VAL A 450 -4.53 14.09 -19.08
CA VAL A 450 -3.45 15.02 -18.71
C VAL A 450 -2.14 14.67 -19.41
N MET A 451 -1.84 13.38 -19.60
CA MET A 451 -0.67 12.89 -20.35
C MET A 451 -0.78 13.08 -21.87
N GLY A 452 -1.97 13.41 -22.37
CA GLY A 452 -2.30 13.58 -23.78
C GLY A 452 -2.42 12.26 -24.54
N ILE A 453 -2.88 11.20 -23.86
CA ILE A 453 -3.10 9.87 -24.43
C ILE A 453 -4.55 9.74 -24.92
N ARG A 454 -5.50 10.27 -24.16
CA ARG A 454 -6.94 10.27 -24.48
C ARG A 454 -7.53 11.67 -24.47
N SER A 455 -8.70 11.80 -25.09
CA SER A 455 -9.52 13.04 -25.11
C SER A 455 -10.88 12.89 -24.42
N GLN A 456 -11.25 11.68 -23.98
CA GLN A 456 -12.52 11.40 -23.31
C GLN A 456 -12.31 11.24 -21.81
N THR A 457 -13.17 11.88 -21.02
CA THR A 457 -13.10 11.91 -19.55
C THR A 457 -13.57 10.62 -18.89
N LYS A 458 -14.30 9.78 -19.61
CA LYS A 458 -14.78 8.48 -19.10
C LYS A 458 -14.08 7.34 -19.83
N LEU A 459 -13.64 6.35 -19.06
CA LEU A 459 -13.16 5.09 -19.61
C LEU A 459 -14.35 4.17 -19.92
N ASP A 460 -14.33 3.59 -21.12
CA ASP A 460 -15.23 2.49 -21.45
C ASP A 460 -14.97 1.32 -20.48
N PRO A 461 -15.98 0.87 -19.71
CA PRO A 461 -15.86 -0.26 -18.79
C PRO A 461 -15.42 -1.58 -19.43
N THR A 462 -15.67 -1.75 -20.73
CA THR A 462 -15.28 -2.94 -21.48
C THR A 462 -13.87 -2.85 -22.03
N SER A 463 -13.23 -1.68 -21.93
CA SER A 463 -11.88 -1.46 -22.42
C SER A 463 -10.86 -2.35 -21.68
N ASN A 464 -9.81 -2.75 -22.41
CA ASN A 464 -8.77 -3.59 -21.85
C ASN A 464 -8.07 -2.94 -20.64
N ILE A 465 -7.90 -1.61 -20.65
CA ILE A 465 -7.27 -0.88 -19.54
C ILE A 465 -8.07 -0.99 -18.24
N VAL A 466 -9.41 -0.87 -18.31
CA VAL A 466 -10.29 -1.07 -17.16
C VAL A 466 -10.24 -2.53 -16.70
N ARG A 467 -10.31 -3.50 -17.61
CA ARG A 467 -10.22 -4.92 -17.26
C ARG A 467 -8.91 -5.27 -16.54
N VAL A 468 -7.78 -4.75 -17.03
CA VAL A 468 -6.49 -4.93 -16.38
C VAL A 468 -6.49 -4.30 -14.98
N LEU A 469 -7.06 -3.11 -14.82
CA LEU A 469 -7.17 -2.46 -13.51
C LEU A 469 -8.04 -3.28 -12.54
N ILE A 470 -9.15 -3.85 -13.01
CA ILE A 470 -10.00 -4.76 -12.20
C ILE A 470 -9.17 -5.92 -11.66
N ASP A 471 -8.46 -6.63 -12.55
CA ASP A 471 -7.65 -7.79 -12.16
C ASP A 471 -6.56 -7.39 -11.15
N MET A 472 -5.92 -6.23 -11.33
CA MET A 472 -4.91 -5.74 -10.39
C MET A 472 -5.48 -5.36 -9.02
N TYR A 473 -6.67 -4.76 -8.96
CA TYR A 473 -7.33 -4.46 -7.69
C TYR A 473 -7.85 -5.72 -6.98
N VAL A 474 -8.19 -6.77 -7.71
CA VAL A 474 -8.45 -8.09 -7.12
C VAL A 474 -7.18 -8.65 -6.49
N ASP A 475 -6.07 -8.70 -7.23
CA ASP A 475 -4.76 -9.18 -6.72
C ASP A 475 -4.32 -8.43 -5.44
N ILE A 476 -4.49 -7.10 -5.41
CA ILE A 476 -4.11 -6.28 -4.25
C ILE A 476 -5.08 -6.46 -3.07
N GLY A 477 -6.38 -6.59 -3.35
CA GLY A 477 -7.40 -6.86 -2.34
C GLY A 477 -7.13 -8.18 -1.62
N ASP A 478 -6.82 -9.22 -2.39
CA ASP A 478 -6.52 -10.57 -1.91
C ASP A 478 -5.27 -10.60 -1.03
N SER A 479 -4.21 -9.93 -1.49
CA SER A 479 -2.95 -9.81 -0.76
C SER A 479 -3.14 -9.16 0.60
N ILE A 480 -3.87 -8.04 0.67
CA ILE A 480 -4.12 -7.36 1.95
C ILE A 480 -5.14 -8.13 2.83
N ALA A 481 -6.10 -8.85 2.24
CA ALA A 481 -7.05 -9.68 2.98
C ALA A 481 -6.33 -10.75 3.80
N LEU A 482 -5.37 -11.45 3.18
CA LEU A 482 -4.56 -12.48 3.84
C LEU A 482 -3.75 -11.91 5.02
N GLN A 483 -3.21 -10.71 4.85
CA GLN A 483 -2.41 -10.02 5.88
C GLN A 483 -3.27 -9.55 7.06
N TYR A 484 -4.54 -9.22 6.81
CA TYR A 484 -5.47 -8.77 7.84
C TYR A 484 -6.13 -9.95 8.58
N GLY A 485 -6.45 -11.02 7.86
CA GLY A 485 -7.13 -12.21 8.40
C GLY A 485 -6.29 -13.05 9.36
N GLY A 486 -4.97 -12.85 9.41
CA GLY A 486 -4.10 -13.49 10.40
C GLY A 486 -3.85 -14.99 10.17
N SER A 487 -3.10 -15.33 9.10
CA SER A 487 -2.39 -16.61 8.87
C SER A 487 -3.20 -17.93 8.84
N GLU A 488 -2.75 -18.84 7.98
CA GLU A 488 -3.29 -20.21 7.79
C GLU A 488 -3.21 -21.13 9.01
N ALA A 489 -2.69 -20.69 10.16
CA ALA A 489 -2.65 -21.51 11.37
C ALA A 489 -4.04 -21.80 11.92
N HIS A 490 -4.99 -20.86 11.79
CA HIS A 490 -6.39 -21.14 12.08
C HIS A 490 -7.01 -22.12 11.09
N LYS A 491 -6.54 -22.15 9.83
CA LYS A 491 -6.99 -23.16 8.86
C LYS A 491 -6.65 -24.57 9.32
N LYS A 492 -5.50 -24.86 9.95
CA LYS A 492 -5.23 -26.23 10.41
C LYS A 492 -6.18 -26.76 11.49
N VAL A 493 -6.86 -25.87 12.23
CA VAL A 493 -7.82 -26.27 13.28
C VAL A 493 -9.27 -26.24 12.77
N THR A 494 -9.57 -25.46 11.72
CA THR A 494 -10.87 -25.46 11.02
C THR A 494 -10.94 -26.33 9.76
N ALA A 495 -9.80 -26.75 9.19
CA ALA A 495 -9.72 -27.57 7.97
C ALA A 495 -10.29 -28.98 8.14
N ASP A 496 -10.26 -29.53 9.36
CA ASP A 496 -10.92 -30.81 9.66
C ASP A 496 -12.45 -30.68 9.67
N ARG A 497 -13.00 -29.46 9.57
CA ARG A 497 -14.43 -29.21 9.38
C ARG A 497 -14.67 -28.11 8.35
N SER A 498 -14.69 -28.53 7.07
CA SER A 498 -15.27 -27.81 5.92
C SER A 498 -14.46 -26.64 5.33
N GLU A 499 -13.25 -26.91 4.82
CA GLU A 499 -12.46 -25.92 4.08
C GLU A 499 -12.28 -26.28 2.60
N SER A 500 -13.17 -25.75 1.76
CA SER A 500 -12.85 -25.43 0.36
C SER A 500 -13.74 -24.33 -0.25
N THR A 501 -14.83 -23.92 0.43
CA THR A 501 -15.84 -23.04 -0.20
C THR A 501 -15.79 -21.56 0.23
N MET A 502 -15.27 -21.21 1.42
CA MET A 502 -15.47 -19.85 1.98
C MET A 502 -14.45 -18.77 1.53
N ALA A 503 -13.17 -19.10 1.39
CA ALA A 503 -12.17 -18.10 0.97
C ALA A 503 -12.31 -17.79 -0.53
N ILE A 504 -12.42 -18.83 -1.37
CA ILE A 504 -12.71 -18.72 -2.82
C ILE A 504 -14.04 -17.97 -3.05
N GLY A 505 -15.02 -18.17 -2.15
CA GLY A 505 -16.30 -17.45 -2.18
C GLY A 505 -16.15 -15.93 -2.13
N LYS A 506 -15.33 -15.39 -1.21
CA LYS A 506 -15.12 -13.94 -1.07
C LYS A 506 -14.39 -13.32 -2.26
N HIS A 507 -13.39 -14.02 -2.82
CA HIS A 507 -12.70 -13.58 -4.03
C HIS A 507 -13.65 -13.53 -5.23
N LYS A 508 -14.47 -14.57 -5.39
CA LYS A 508 -15.53 -14.59 -6.41
C LYS A 508 -16.53 -13.46 -6.17
N GLU A 509 -16.92 -13.19 -4.93
CA GLU A 509 -17.84 -12.11 -4.58
C GLU A 509 -17.27 -10.72 -4.86
N LEU A 510 -16.00 -10.45 -4.55
CA LEU A 510 -15.31 -9.19 -4.86
C LEU A 510 -15.20 -8.97 -6.37
N LEU A 511 -14.70 -9.98 -7.08
CA LEU A 511 -14.59 -9.95 -8.54
C LEU A 511 -15.97 -9.80 -9.20
N THR A 512 -16.99 -10.49 -8.67
CA THR A 512 -18.37 -10.31 -9.11
C THR A 512 -18.88 -8.90 -8.76
N SER A 513 -18.51 -8.32 -7.62
CA SER A 513 -18.93 -6.98 -7.21
C SER A 513 -18.31 -5.89 -8.09
N ILE A 514 -17.02 -5.98 -8.40
CA ILE A 514 -16.34 -5.05 -9.33
C ILE A 514 -16.90 -5.23 -10.75
N ARG A 515 -17.12 -6.47 -11.20
CA ARG A 515 -17.74 -6.72 -12.51
C ARG A 515 -19.19 -6.24 -12.57
N ARG A 516 -19.99 -6.43 -11.51
CA ARG A 516 -21.36 -5.89 -11.41
C ARG A 516 -21.35 -4.38 -11.40
N TYR A 517 -20.45 -3.76 -10.64
CA TYR A 517 -20.27 -2.32 -10.60
C TYR A 517 -20.15 -1.74 -12.03
N TYR A 518 -19.41 -2.40 -12.93
CA TYR A 518 -19.37 -1.98 -14.33
C TYR A 518 -20.48 -2.49 -15.23
N SER A 519 -20.95 -3.71 -15.01
CA SER A 519 -22.06 -4.26 -15.79
C SER A 519 -23.31 -3.41 -15.62
N ASN A 520 -23.59 -2.91 -14.41
CA ASN A 520 -24.73 -2.06 -14.12
C ASN A 520 -24.63 -0.70 -14.83
N ALA A 521 -23.43 -0.13 -14.93
CA ALA A 521 -23.17 1.14 -15.61
C ALA A 521 -23.48 1.16 -17.12
N PHE A 522 -23.49 -0.01 -17.79
CA PHE A 522 -23.78 -0.10 -19.24
C PHE A 522 -25.02 -0.92 -19.58
N THR A 523 -25.50 -1.81 -18.70
CA THR A 523 -26.58 -2.74 -19.06
C THR A 523 -27.96 -2.38 -18.56
N ASP A 524 -28.15 -1.44 -17.63
CA ASP A 524 -29.53 -1.12 -17.19
C ASP A 524 -30.30 -0.30 -18.22
N ARG A 525 -29.64 0.61 -18.97
CA ARG A 525 -30.30 1.35 -20.04
C ARG A 525 -30.61 0.45 -21.24
N LEU A 526 -29.67 -0.41 -21.66
CA LEU A 526 -29.89 -1.35 -22.75
C LEU A 526 -30.82 -2.51 -22.40
N LYS A 527 -30.88 -2.96 -21.13
CA LYS A 527 -31.84 -3.99 -20.70
C LYS A 527 -33.23 -3.41 -20.46
N GLN A 528 -33.36 -2.17 -19.97
CA GLN A 528 -34.65 -1.47 -19.98
C GLN A 528 -35.08 -1.18 -21.41
N ASP A 529 -34.21 -0.66 -22.28
CA ASP A 529 -34.56 -0.36 -23.67
C ASP A 529 -34.84 -1.65 -24.46
N ALA A 530 -34.12 -2.76 -24.21
CA ALA A 530 -34.44 -4.06 -24.80
C ALA A 530 -35.74 -4.66 -24.24
N MET A 531 -36.04 -4.47 -22.95
CA MET A 531 -37.33 -4.84 -22.36
C MET A 531 -38.49 -3.96 -22.86
N TYR A 532 -38.25 -2.68 -23.16
CA TYR A 532 -39.22 -1.78 -23.79
C TYR A 532 -39.41 -2.14 -25.27
N VAL A 533 -38.36 -2.55 -25.99
CA VAL A 533 -38.44 -2.99 -27.39
C VAL A 533 -39.11 -4.37 -27.51
N GLU A 534 -38.94 -5.28 -26.55
CA GLU A 534 -39.69 -6.55 -26.50
C GLU A 534 -41.17 -6.35 -26.12
N GLN A 535 -41.52 -5.31 -25.36
CA GLN A 535 -42.92 -5.00 -25.04
C GLN A 535 -43.65 -4.17 -26.12
N VAL A 536 -42.94 -3.43 -26.98
CA VAL A 536 -43.55 -2.65 -28.07
C VAL A 536 -43.77 -3.49 -29.35
N ASN A 537 -43.11 -4.64 -29.50
CA ASN A 537 -43.38 -5.59 -30.60
C ASN A 537 -44.46 -6.65 -30.29
N ALA A 538 -45.03 -6.66 -29.08
CA ALA A 538 -46.06 -7.63 -28.67
C ALA A 538 -47.51 -7.14 -28.88
N TYR A 539 -47.72 -5.85 -29.19
CA TYR A 539 -49.04 -5.30 -29.50
C TYR A 539 -48.99 -4.44 -30.75
N GLY A 540 -48.94 -5.11 -31.90
CA GLY A 540 -49.42 -4.51 -33.13
C GLY A 540 -50.90 -4.20 -32.98
N VAL A 541 -51.25 -2.91 -32.95
CA VAL A 541 -52.60 -2.46 -33.28
C VAL A 541 -52.56 -1.91 -34.70
N PRO A 542 -53.27 -2.51 -35.65
CA PRO A 542 -53.97 -1.76 -36.67
C PRO A 542 -55.39 -1.46 -36.19
N SER A 543 -55.72 -0.16 -36.22
CA SER A 543 -57.03 0.43 -36.56
C SER A 543 -58.34 -0.09 -35.93
N VAL A 544 -59.03 0.86 -35.28
CA VAL A 544 -60.45 1.25 -35.48
C VAL A 544 -61.57 0.25 -35.08
N CYS A 545 -62.55 0.84 -34.37
CA CYS A 545 -63.84 0.36 -33.84
C CYS A 545 -63.82 -0.28 -32.44
#